data_AF-A0A7J9YAM0-F1
#
_entry.id   AF-A0A7J9YAM0-F1
#
_cell.length_a   1.000
_cell.length_b   1.000
_cell.length_c   1.000
_cell.angle_alpha   90.00
_cell.angle_beta   90.00
_cell.angle_gamma   90.00
#
_symmetry.space_group_name_H-M   'P 1'
#
loop_
_entity.id
_entity.type
_entity.pdbx_description
1 polymer ?
#
loop_
_entity_poly.entity_id
_entity_poly.type
_entity_poly.pdbx_seq_one_letter_code
_entity_poly.pdbx_strand_id
1 'polypeptide(L)'
;MVAGTVIVDECGLTPSLNWSAYSLRKDWNRAKGEVAPWWGENSKEAYSSGLANLARALKNWGESRNGKRNGRRAGFPRFKGRRAGLSCRFTTGSFGLVEQDRRHVKLPRIGVVRTHESTRKLARHVERGTARIRSATVSHRAGRWFCSFSVEITRHDPAPTRPGTAVGVDLGVKALAVLSTGEVVPNPKHLEVAQRELRRLQRQAARRVGPDKRTKQRPSKRWRKSQTRISKLHARVADARRDGLHKLTTRLVRTCGAIVVEDLNVSGMLANRRLARHVAGVGMAELRRQIEYKATRAGVRVRVASRWYPSSKTCSACGAVKTKLRLSERTFTCQSCGFTLDRDLNAARNLAGLLEASSPSCGATLNEPAGNPHKTRTTRRGPAPTRQRVGSGHRSTRFLNGCGDDHASQYDRAMPKPNHGSDARRRIVEAARRMVAERGVHASTMRGIARDAGVSTGAVTHYFADKADMMTAVLRENNTVFVKRIGKAAAGSRGLAALEAAMGAILPLDGEMLKCWTVLIAFWGHAPAERFVEAEGSTLGYHGLRTYVMSVLQEAADDGELIEGVELEHEAERILALVGGMGLMVGGFPKQLNLIRSRALRMLSELVAALRATG
;
A
#
# COMPACT_ATOMS: atom_id res chain seq x y z
N MET A 1 -49.97 8.19 -13.84
CA MET A 1 -49.49 7.83 -12.49
C MET A 1 -48.11 8.47 -12.30
N VAL A 2 -48.07 9.59 -11.57
CA VAL A 2 -46.82 10.32 -11.29
C VAL A 2 -46.07 9.58 -10.20
N ALA A 3 -44.81 9.22 -10.46
CA ALA A 3 -43.93 8.60 -9.47
C ALA A 3 -43.64 9.62 -8.36
N GLY A 4 -44.28 9.42 -7.20
CA GLY A 4 -44.03 10.21 -6.00
C GLY A 4 -42.58 10.06 -5.57
N THR A 5 -41.84 11.16 -5.60
CA THR A 5 -40.51 11.23 -4.99
C THR A 5 -40.72 11.24 -3.48
N VAL A 6 -40.32 10.17 -2.79
CA VAL A 6 -40.34 10.13 -1.33
C VAL A 6 -39.27 11.12 -0.83
N ILE A 7 -39.70 12.33 -0.49
CA ILE A 7 -38.87 13.31 0.23
C ILE A 7 -38.81 12.81 1.68
N VAL A 8 -37.70 12.20 2.06
CA VAL A 8 -37.41 11.91 3.47
C VAL A 8 -37.03 13.24 4.10
N ASP A 9 -37.84 13.72 5.04
CA ASP A 9 -37.56 14.90 5.86
C ASP A 9 -36.17 14.79 6.50
N GLU A 10 -35.42 15.89 6.61
CA GLU A 10 -34.07 15.89 7.20
C GLU A 10 -34.10 15.37 8.65
N CYS A 11 -35.23 15.53 9.36
CA CYS A 11 -35.47 14.98 10.69
C CYS A 11 -35.53 13.44 10.72
N GLY A 12 -35.80 12.80 9.57
CA GLY A 12 -35.82 11.34 9.40
C GLY A 12 -34.50 10.75 8.93
N LEU A 13 -33.51 11.58 8.56
CA LEU A 13 -32.17 11.13 8.20
C LEU A 13 -31.37 10.81 9.47
N THR A 14 -30.69 9.66 9.49
CA THR A 14 -29.72 9.38 10.55
C THR A 14 -28.65 10.49 10.54
N PRO A 15 -28.44 11.22 11.65
CA PRO A 15 -27.48 12.32 11.68
C PRO A 15 -26.10 11.85 11.22
N SER A 16 -25.47 12.63 10.36
CA SER A 16 -24.13 12.29 9.87
C SER A 16 -23.14 12.30 11.03
N LEU A 17 -22.69 11.10 11.43
CA LEU A 17 -21.72 10.93 12.51
C LEU A 17 -20.30 10.99 11.95
N ASN A 18 -19.54 12.00 12.35
CA ASN A 18 -18.11 12.06 12.06
C ASN A 18 -17.38 10.93 12.81
N TRP A 19 -16.66 10.07 12.09
CA TRP A 19 -15.97 8.90 12.66
C TRP A 19 -14.61 9.18 13.28
N SER A 20 -14.25 10.44 13.47
CA SER A 20 -13.04 10.81 14.20
C SER A 20 -13.13 10.33 15.66
N ALA A 21 -11.98 10.01 16.26
CA ALA A 21 -11.93 9.60 17.66
C ALA A 21 -12.45 10.72 18.60
N TYR A 22 -12.29 11.98 18.19
CA TYR A 22 -12.79 13.15 18.91
C TYR A 22 -14.31 13.22 18.89
N SER A 23 -14.92 13.15 17.70
CA SER A 23 -16.37 13.19 17.50
C SER A 23 -17.07 12.05 18.25
N LEU A 24 -16.59 10.82 18.08
CA LEU A 24 -17.14 9.66 18.78
C LEU A 24 -17.06 9.80 20.31
N ARG A 25 -16.04 10.50 20.84
CA ARG A 25 -15.90 10.76 22.27
C ARG A 25 -16.86 11.86 22.74
N LYS A 26 -17.11 12.88 21.92
CA LYS A 26 -18.09 13.94 22.18
C LYS A 26 -19.49 13.33 22.30
N ASP A 27 -19.86 12.46 21.38
CA ASP A 27 -21.17 11.78 21.37
C ASP A 27 -21.31 10.83 22.56
N TRP A 28 -20.27 10.04 22.86
CA TRP A 28 -20.22 9.22 24.07
C TRP A 28 -20.43 10.06 25.34
N ASN A 29 -19.78 11.21 25.46
CA ASN A 29 -19.91 12.05 26.65
C ASN A 29 -21.32 12.59 26.86
N ARG A 30 -22.09 12.80 25.79
CA ARG A 30 -23.50 13.20 25.85
C ARG A 30 -24.39 12.05 26.31
N ALA A 31 -24.18 10.84 25.77
CA ALA A 31 -25.07 9.70 26.02
C ALA A 31 -24.71 8.84 27.24
N LYS A 32 -23.46 8.87 27.73
CA LYS A 32 -22.96 7.89 28.72
C LYS A 32 -23.75 7.83 30.02
N GLY A 33 -24.34 8.94 30.46
CA GLY A 33 -25.13 8.99 31.70
C GLY A 33 -26.37 8.09 31.61
N GLU A 34 -26.98 8.02 30.43
CA GLU A 34 -28.17 7.23 30.15
C GLU A 34 -27.81 5.79 29.78
N VAL A 35 -26.87 5.61 28.84
CA VAL A 35 -26.59 4.28 28.26
C VAL A 35 -25.61 3.43 29.11
N ALA A 36 -24.86 4.07 30.01
CA ALA A 36 -23.95 3.40 30.92
C ALA A 36 -23.84 4.16 32.26
N PRO A 37 -24.88 4.19 33.10
CA PRO A 37 -24.86 4.90 34.38
C PRO A 37 -23.68 4.51 35.28
N TRP A 38 -23.27 3.23 35.19
CA TRP A 38 -22.11 2.65 35.88
C TRP A 38 -20.74 3.07 35.29
N TRP A 39 -20.67 3.98 34.31
CA TRP A 39 -19.42 4.27 33.62
C TRP A 39 -18.31 4.77 34.54
N GLY A 40 -18.69 5.47 35.62
CA GLY A 40 -17.80 6.01 36.64
C GLY A 40 -17.07 4.93 37.44
N GLU A 41 -17.62 3.71 37.55
CA GLU A 41 -16.96 2.59 38.23
C GLU A 41 -15.67 2.17 37.52
N ASN A 42 -15.60 2.39 36.20
CA ASN A 42 -14.49 1.99 35.36
C ASN A 42 -13.56 3.17 35.06
N SER A 43 -12.34 2.87 34.61
CA SER A 43 -11.46 3.91 34.06
C SER A 43 -12.06 4.47 32.77
N LYS A 44 -12.10 5.80 32.62
CA LYS A 44 -12.51 6.49 31.38
C LYS A 44 -11.76 5.99 30.13
N GLU A 45 -10.58 5.42 30.32
CA GLU A 45 -9.73 4.85 29.27
C GLU A 45 -10.30 3.57 28.65
N ALA A 46 -11.12 2.82 29.39
CA ALA A 46 -11.80 1.64 28.85
C ALA A 46 -12.70 2.00 27.65
N TYR A 47 -13.45 3.10 27.78
CA TYR A 47 -14.30 3.63 26.72
C TYR A 47 -13.49 4.38 25.66
N SER A 48 -12.59 5.26 26.08
CA SER A 48 -11.79 6.10 25.17
C SER A 48 -10.92 5.26 24.24
N SER A 49 -10.29 4.20 24.74
CA SER A 49 -9.51 3.28 23.91
C SER A 49 -10.39 2.45 22.96
N GLY A 50 -11.61 2.11 23.36
CA GLY A 50 -12.61 1.48 22.49
C GLY A 50 -12.97 2.37 21.30
N LEU A 51 -13.32 3.63 21.56
CA LEU A 51 -13.68 4.62 20.53
C LEU A 51 -12.50 4.94 19.61
N ALA A 52 -11.29 5.09 20.15
CA ALA A 52 -10.08 5.29 19.34
C ALA A 52 -9.79 4.10 18.40
N ASN A 53 -10.02 2.88 18.88
CA ASN A 53 -9.89 1.68 18.05
C ASN A 53 -10.99 1.60 16.97
N LEU A 54 -12.22 2.00 17.29
CA LEU A 54 -13.32 2.09 16.33
C LEU A 54 -13.03 3.12 15.24
N ALA A 55 -12.63 4.34 15.61
CA ALA A 55 -12.25 5.39 14.67
C ALA A 55 -11.14 4.91 13.72
N ARG A 56 -10.10 4.26 14.25
CA ARG A 56 -9.03 3.66 13.43
C ARG A 56 -9.56 2.56 12.51
N ALA A 57 -10.48 1.73 12.98
CA ALA A 57 -11.06 0.65 12.19
C ALA A 57 -11.94 1.19 11.06
N LEU A 58 -12.75 2.23 11.31
CA LEU A 58 -13.57 2.92 10.32
C LEU A 58 -12.71 3.65 9.29
N LYS A 59 -11.66 4.36 9.73
CA LYS A 59 -10.65 4.95 8.84
C LYS A 59 -10.02 3.89 7.93
N ASN A 60 -9.54 2.80 8.52
CA ASN A 60 -8.96 1.67 7.80
C ASN A 60 -9.93 1.04 6.79
N TRP A 61 -11.22 0.94 7.12
CA TRP A 61 -12.26 0.45 6.23
C TRP A 61 -12.51 1.43 5.08
N GLY A 62 -12.67 2.73 5.37
CA GLY A 62 -12.86 3.77 4.36
C GLY A 62 -11.66 3.89 3.41
N GLU A 63 -10.44 3.91 3.94
CA GLU A 63 -9.20 3.88 3.15
C GLU A 63 -9.08 2.61 2.32
N SER A 64 -9.49 1.47 2.85
CA SER A 64 -9.50 0.23 2.08
C SER A 64 -10.55 0.20 0.99
N ARG A 65 -11.74 0.77 1.23
CA ARG A 65 -12.81 0.89 0.23
C ARG A 65 -12.39 1.82 -0.90
N ASN A 66 -11.68 2.90 -0.56
CA ASN A 66 -11.21 3.92 -1.49
C ASN A 66 -9.83 3.59 -2.10
N GLY A 67 -9.30 2.38 -1.89
CA GLY A 67 -8.02 1.94 -2.46
C GLY A 67 -6.76 2.62 -1.88
N LYS A 68 -6.89 3.50 -0.89
CA LYS A 68 -5.77 4.19 -0.21
C LYS A 68 -4.92 3.24 0.64
N ARG A 69 -5.50 2.12 1.10
CA ARG A 69 -4.80 1.12 1.90
C ARG A 69 -4.38 -0.09 1.06
N ASN A 70 -3.07 -0.32 0.99
CA ASN A 70 -2.50 -1.51 0.37
C ASN A 70 -2.85 -2.80 1.15
N GLY A 71 -3.07 -3.89 0.43
CA GLY A 71 -3.27 -5.24 0.99
C GLY A 71 -4.71 -5.74 0.88
N ARG A 72 -5.08 -6.71 1.74
CA ARG A 72 -6.42 -7.31 1.74
C ARG A 72 -7.48 -6.26 2.07
N ARG A 73 -8.58 -6.24 1.30
CA ARG A 73 -9.73 -5.37 1.59
C ARG A 73 -10.20 -5.53 3.04
N ALA A 74 -10.22 -4.43 3.78
CA ALA A 74 -10.76 -4.39 5.13
C ALA A 74 -12.29 -4.31 5.06
N GLY A 75 -12.98 -5.23 5.73
CA GLY A 75 -14.43 -5.17 5.89
C GLY A 75 -14.85 -4.16 6.96
N PHE A 76 -16.15 -3.86 7.02
CA PHE A 76 -16.68 -2.94 8.04
C PHE A 76 -16.36 -3.45 9.46
N PRO A 77 -16.04 -2.57 10.42
CA PRO A 77 -15.72 -2.98 11.78
C PRO A 77 -16.86 -3.77 12.42
N ARG A 78 -16.51 -4.84 13.15
CA ARG A 78 -17.47 -5.65 13.91
C ARG A 78 -17.19 -5.54 15.39
N PHE A 79 -18.23 -5.60 16.20
CA PHE A 79 -18.09 -5.66 17.66
C PHE A 79 -17.19 -6.83 18.07
N LYS A 80 -16.34 -6.57 19.07
CA LYS A 80 -15.52 -7.62 19.67
C LYS A 80 -16.43 -8.62 20.37
N GLY A 81 -16.41 -9.87 19.93
CA GLY A 81 -17.11 -10.94 20.63
C GLY A 81 -16.52 -11.18 22.02
N ARG A 82 -17.30 -11.79 22.93
CA ARG A 82 -16.92 -12.09 24.33
C ARG A 82 -15.62 -12.90 24.50
N ARG A 83 -15.12 -13.53 23.42
CA ARG A 83 -13.87 -14.32 23.40
C ARG A 83 -12.68 -13.58 22.79
N ALA A 84 -12.84 -12.32 22.41
CA ALA A 84 -11.72 -11.49 21.98
C ALA A 84 -10.71 -11.33 23.12
N GLY A 85 -9.44 -11.10 22.79
CA GLY A 85 -8.42 -10.82 23.79
C GLY A 85 -8.78 -9.59 24.61
N LEU A 86 -8.71 -9.72 25.94
CA LEU A 86 -8.95 -8.61 26.86
C LEU A 86 -7.73 -7.69 26.81
N SER A 87 -7.96 -6.40 26.55
CA SER A 87 -6.90 -5.39 26.52
C SER A 87 -7.48 -4.01 26.80
N CYS A 88 -6.77 -3.22 27.59
CA CYS A 88 -7.08 -1.83 27.89
C CYS A 88 -5.79 -1.00 27.84
N ARG A 89 -5.84 0.17 27.19
CA ARG A 89 -4.72 1.10 27.10
C ARG A 89 -5.05 2.36 27.89
N PHE A 90 -4.15 2.73 28.78
CA PHE A 90 -4.18 3.94 29.58
C PHE A 90 -3.22 4.96 28.99
N THR A 91 -3.74 6.14 28.67
CA THR A 91 -2.98 7.29 28.13
C THR A 91 -2.99 8.50 29.05
N THR A 92 -3.94 8.55 29.98
CA THR A 92 -4.14 9.61 30.95
C THR A 92 -4.42 9.03 32.34
N GLY A 93 -4.27 9.86 33.37
CA GLY A 93 -4.39 9.44 34.78
C GLY A 93 -3.06 8.99 35.38
N SER A 94 -3.09 8.60 36.66
CA SER A 94 -1.89 8.15 37.37
C SER A 94 -1.57 6.70 37.01
N PHE A 95 -0.61 6.52 36.10
CA PHE A 95 -0.06 5.23 35.74
C PHE A 95 1.45 5.32 35.55
N GLY A 96 2.16 4.21 35.79
CA GLY A 96 3.60 4.19 35.62
C GLY A 96 4.31 3.29 36.62
N LEU A 97 5.56 3.65 36.88
CA LEU A 97 6.38 2.99 37.88
C LEU A 97 6.01 3.48 39.28
N VAL A 98 6.20 2.62 40.27
CA VAL A 98 6.13 3.01 41.68
C VAL A 98 7.51 3.50 42.10
N GLU A 99 7.54 4.61 42.84
CA GLU A 99 8.78 5.19 43.34
C GLU A 99 9.49 4.24 44.29
N GLN A 100 10.82 4.15 44.19
CA GLN A 100 11.68 3.24 44.96
C GLN A 100 11.34 1.73 44.88
N ASP A 101 10.30 1.33 44.15
CA ASP A 101 9.88 -0.06 43.97
C ASP A 101 10.08 -0.55 42.53
N ARG A 102 10.92 -1.59 42.40
CA ARG A 102 11.33 -2.13 41.09
C ARG A 102 10.50 -3.34 40.64
N ARG A 103 9.40 -3.64 41.32
CA ARG A 103 8.54 -4.80 41.07
C ARG A 103 7.06 -4.48 41.10
N HIS A 104 6.68 -3.21 41.13
CA HIS A 104 5.28 -2.81 41.04
C HIS A 104 5.06 -1.73 39.99
N VAL A 105 3.82 -1.69 39.49
CA VAL A 105 3.34 -0.66 38.57
C VAL A 105 2.03 -0.09 39.11
N LYS A 106 1.84 1.21 38.95
CA LYS A 106 0.58 1.89 39.26
C LYS A 106 -0.28 1.94 38.02
N LEU A 107 -1.57 1.62 38.16
CA LEU A 107 -2.55 1.65 37.09
C LEU A 107 -3.82 2.39 37.54
N PRO A 108 -4.51 3.13 36.65
CA PRO A 108 -5.69 3.91 37.03
C PRO A 108 -6.83 2.98 37.45
N ARG A 109 -7.51 3.29 38.56
CA ARG A 109 -8.61 2.51 39.18
C ARG A 109 -8.25 1.11 39.69
N ILE A 110 -7.17 0.51 39.20
CA ILE A 110 -6.67 -0.80 39.65
C ILE A 110 -5.73 -0.63 40.85
N GLY A 111 -4.99 0.47 40.93
CA GLY A 111 -4.01 0.72 42.00
C GLY A 111 -2.63 0.12 41.69
N VAL A 112 -1.90 -0.26 42.73
CA VAL A 112 -0.54 -0.79 42.64
C VAL A 112 -0.58 -2.30 42.44
N VAL A 113 0.10 -2.78 41.40
CA VAL A 113 0.09 -4.20 41.02
C VAL A 113 1.53 -4.72 40.92
N ARG A 114 1.78 -5.85 41.57
CA ARG A 114 3.07 -6.55 41.49
C ARG A 114 3.32 -7.12 40.11
N THR A 115 4.51 -6.87 39.56
CA THR A 115 5.00 -7.43 38.31
C THR A 115 5.89 -8.63 38.56
N HIS A 116 5.84 -9.60 37.65
CA HIS A 116 6.78 -10.72 37.64
C HIS A 116 8.18 -10.27 37.24
N GLU A 117 8.28 -9.46 36.18
CA GLU A 117 9.52 -8.88 35.69
C GLU A 117 9.89 -7.61 36.48
N SER A 118 11.18 -7.36 36.67
CA SER A 118 11.63 -6.12 37.31
C SER A 118 11.50 -4.93 36.37
N THR A 119 11.01 -3.82 36.90
CA THR A 119 10.91 -2.53 36.22
C THR A 119 12.22 -1.73 36.25
N ARG A 120 13.27 -2.23 36.93
CA ARG A 120 14.56 -1.55 37.17
C ARG A 120 15.17 -0.89 35.94
N LYS A 121 15.13 -1.56 34.77
CA LYS A 121 15.71 -1.02 33.55
C LYS A 121 15.00 0.25 33.10
N LEU A 122 13.68 0.24 33.08
CA LEU A 122 12.89 1.41 32.69
C LEU A 122 13.03 2.50 33.75
N ALA A 123 13.01 2.13 35.02
CA ALA A 123 13.10 3.07 36.12
C ALA A 123 14.39 3.89 36.09
N ARG A 124 15.55 3.24 35.87
CA ARG A 124 16.83 3.94 35.68
C ARG A 124 16.82 4.93 34.51
N HIS A 125 16.10 4.63 33.43
CA HIS A 125 16.02 5.54 32.30
C HIS A 125 15.16 6.77 32.62
N VAL A 126 14.06 6.58 33.34
CA VAL A 126 13.17 7.66 33.79
C VAL A 126 13.89 8.56 34.80
N GLU A 127 14.57 7.99 35.78
CA GLU A 127 15.37 8.72 36.79
C GLU A 127 16.47 9.56 36.17
N ARG A 128 17.11 9.07 35.10
CA ARG A 128 18.14 9.81 34.35
C ARG A 128 17.56 10.88 33.41
N GLY A 129 16.23 11.04 33.33
CA GLY A 129 15.58 11.93 32.36
C GLY A 129 15.66 11.46 30.91
N THR A 130 16.18 10.26 30.65
CA THR A 130 16.37 9.72 29.28
C THR A 130 15.14 9.00 28.72
N ALA A 131 14.08 8.83 29.53
CA ALA A 131 12.86 8.18 29.08
C ALA A 131 11.59 8.78 29.66
N ARG A 132 10.55 8.85 28.82
CA ARG A 132 9.20 9.27 29.19
C ARG A 132 8.19 8.17 28.89
N ILE A 133 7.44 7.76 29.90
CA ILE A 133 6.33 6.81 29.72
C ILE A 133 5.16 7.55 29.09
N ARG A 134 4.71 7.10 27.91
CA ARG A 134 3.60 7.70 27.15
C ARG A 134 2.26 7.00 27.38
N SER A 135 2.26 5.70 27.66
CA SER A 135 1.05 4.95 27.93
C SER A 135 1.34 3.58 28.55
N ALA A 136 0.41 3.03 29.30
CA ALA A 136 0.41 1.64 29.76
C ALA A 136 -0.67 0.84 29.03
N THR A 137 -0.37 -0.36 28.54
CA THR A 137 -1.37 -1.27 27.97
C THR A 137 -1.38 -2.56 28.75
N VAL A 138 -2.51 -2.87 29.38
CA VAL A 138 -2.78 -4.10 30.09
C VAL A 138 -3.50 -5.07 29.16
N SER A 139 -2.98 -6.28 28.99
CA SER A 139 -3.58 -7.29 28.11
C SER A 139 -3.55 -8.68 28.73
N HIS A 140 -4.58 -9.47 28.44
CA HIS A 140 -4.67 -10.86 28.89
C HIS A 140 -4.41 -11.83 27.74
N ARG A 141 -3.42 -12.70 27.91
CA ARG A 141 -3.05 -13.72 26.93
C ARG A 141 -2.69 -15.02 27.63
N ALA A 142 -3.34 -16.12 27.22
CA ALA A 142 -3.04 -17.48 27.66
C ALA A 142 -3.03 -17.68 29.20
N GLY A 143 -3.91 -16.97 29.91
CA GLY A 143 -4.02 -17.06 31.38
C GLY A 143 -3.03 -16.18 32.13
N ARG A 144 -2.39 -15.22 31.45
CA ARG A 144 -1.45 -14.26 32.05
C ARG A 144 -1.86 -12.84 31.68
N TRP A 145 -1.70 -11.93 32.63
CA TRP A 145 -1.80 -10.49 32.40
C TRP A 145 -0.42 -9.91 32.12
N PHE A 146 -0.35 -9.05 31.11
CA PHE A 146 0.85 -8.32 30.72
C PHE A 146 0.58 -6.84 30.81
N CYS A 147 1.47 -6.09 31.45
CA CYS A 147 1.51 -4.64 31.38
C CYS A 147 2.69 -4.22 30.50
N SER A 148 2.42 -3.45 29.45
CA SER A 148 3.44 -2.94 28.53
C SER A 148 3.44 -1.42 28.52
N PHE A 149 4.61 -0.82 28.67
CA PHE A 149 4.77 0.63 28.56
C PHE A 149 5.22 1.01 27.16
N SER A 150 4.53 1.98 26.56
CA SER A 150 5.06 2.72 25.42
C SER A 150 5.94 3.82 26.00
N VAL A 151 7.22 3.81 25.64
CA VAL A 151 8.24 4.68 26.22
C VAL A 151 8.96 5.39 25.10
N GLU A 152 9.03 6.70 25.19
CA GLU A 152 9.93 7.51 24.40
C GLU A 152 11.28 7.56 25.10
N ILE A 153 12.36 7.29 24.38
CA ILE A 153 13.70 7.23 24.95
C ILE A 153 14.60 8.11 24.11
N THR A 154 15.22 9.10 24.72
CA THR A 154 16.28 9.90 24.11
C THR A 154 17.55 9.05 24.04
N ARG A 155 18.15 8.96 22.87
CA ARG A 155 19.35 8.15 22.60
C ARG A 155 20.29 8.93 21.70
N HIS A 156 21.59 8.75 21.91
CA HIS A 156 22.60 9.15 20.93
C HIS A 156 22.60 8.18 19.75
N ASP A 157 23.04 8.66 18.60
CA ASP A 157 23.20 7.85 17.40
C ASP A 157 24.24 6.76 17.67
N PRO A 158 23.83 5.48 17.70
CA PRO A 158 24.74 4.40 18.02
C PRO A 158 25.61 4.09 16.80
N ALA A 159 26.90 3.79 17.04
CA ALA A 159 27.76 3.16 16.04
C ALA A 159 27.76 1.63 16.23
N PRO A 160 27.83 0.85 15.14
CA PRO A 160 27.90 -0.60 15.24
C PRO A 160 29.20 -1.01 15.91
N THR A 161 29.17 -2.06 16.73
CA THR A 161 30.36 -2.56 17.44
C THR A 161 31.45 -3.07 16.48
N ARG A 162 31.08 -3.50 15.27
CA ARG A 162 31.99 -4.06 14.26
C ARG A 162 31.67 -3.52 12.86
N PRO A 163 31.95 -2.24 12.55
CA PRO A 163 31.49 -1.57 11.34
C PRO A 163 31.93 -2.25 10.02
N GLY A 164 33.13 -2.85 9.99
CA GLY A 164 33.68 -3.53 8.81
C GLY A 164 33.12 -4.93 8.53
N THR A 165 32.19 -5.43 9.35
CA THR A 165 31.64 -6.78 9.17
C THR A 165 30.25 -6.76 8.53
N ALA A 166 30.06 -7.58 7.50
CA ALA A 166 28.82 -7.69 6.76
C ALA A 166 28.33 -9.14 6.75
N VAL A 167 27.02 -9.34 6.82
CA VAL A 167 26.41 -10.67 6.69
C VAL A 167 25.16 -10.65 5.82
N GLY A 168 25.10 -11.55 4.85
CA GLY A 168 23.88 -11.88 4.12
C GLY A 168 23.12 -12.99 4.84
N VAL A 169 21.81 -12.86 4.95
CA VAL A 169 20.93 -13.80 5.68
C VAL A 169 19.89 -14.33 4.71
N ASP A 170 20.09 -15.57 4.25
CA ASP A 170 19.08 -16.31 3.48
C ASP A 170 18.13 -17.05 4.42
N LEU A 171 16.81 -16.92 4.24
CA LEU A 171 15.80 -17.46 5.15
C LEU A 171 15.10 -18.68 4.54
N GLY A 172 15.09 -19.78 5.29
CA GLY A 172 14.55 -21.06 4.83
C GLY A 172 13.42 -21.61 5.70
N VAL A 173 12.83 -22.71 5.22
CA VAL A 173 11.95 -23.58 6.03
C VAL A 173 12.67 -24.81 6.59
N LYS A 174 13.75 -25.26 5.92
CA LYS A 174 14.58 -26.40 6.35
C LYS A 174 15.50 -25.98 7.50
N ALA A 175 16.35 -24.99 7.25
CA ALA A 175 17.06 -24.21 8.26
C ALA A 175 16.31 -22.89 8.50
N LEU A 176 16.49 -22.26 9.67
CA LEU A 176 15.89 -20.96 9.97
C LEU A 176 16.55 -19.87 9.11
N ALA A 177 17.88 -19.92 9.02
CA ALA A 177 18.67 -19.05 8.17
C ALA A 177 19.98 -19.73 7.76
N VAL A 178 20.53 -19.35 6.62
CA VAL A 178 21.93 -19.61 6.22
C VAL A 178 22.63 -18.26 6.10
N LEU A 179 23.78 -18.12 6.75
CA LEU A 179 24.56 -16.89 6.75
C LEU A 179 25.65 -16.94 5.68
N SER A 180 26.04 -15.78 5.14
CA SER A 180 27.13 -15.68 4.16
C SER A 180 28.48 -16.19 4.68
N THR A 181 28.63 -16.26 6.01
CA THR A 181 29.79 -16.84 6.72
C THR A 181 29.87 -18.36 6.63
N GLY A 182 28.80 -19.04 6.15
CA GLY A 182 28.69 -20.50 6.16
C GLY A 182 27.89 -21.06 7.35
N GLU A 183 27.55 -20.24 8.34
CA GLU A 183 26.74 -20.70 9.49
C GLU A 183 25.32 -21.08 9.04
N VAL A 184 24.91 -22.32 9.35
CA VAL A 184 23.53 -22.79 9.18
C VAL A 184 22.79 -22.71 10.51
N VAL A 185 21.83 -21.79 10.62
CA VAL A 185 21.03 -21.62 11.82
C VAL A 185 19.87 -22.64 11.80
N PRO A 186 19.80 -23.56 12.78
CA PRO A 186 18.78 -24.61 12.78
C PRO A 186 17.37 -24.03 12.95
N ASN A 187 16.38 -24.68 12.34
CA ASN A 187 14.97 -24.43 12.62
C ASN A 187 14.46 -25.45 13.65
N PRO A 188 14.18 -25.08 14.91
CA PRO A 188 13.75 -26.02 15.95
C PRO A 188 12.36 -26.63 15.69
N LYS A 189 11.59 -26.12 14.72
CA LYS A 189 10.28 -26.64 14.31
C LYS A 189 9.32 -26.86 15.49
N HIS A 190 9.28 -25.92 16.44
CA HIS A 190 8.49 -26.01 17.69
C HIS A 190 7.02 -26.42 17.48
N LEU A 191 6.40 -26.00 16.37
CA LEU A 191 5.04 -26.40 16.04
C LEU A 191 4.94 -27.89 15.75
N GLU A 192 5.86 -28.46 14.97
CA GLU A 192 5.90 -29.88 14.62
C GLU A 192 6.04 -30.76 15.87
N VAL A 193 6.95 -30.37 16.76
CA VAL A 193 7.12 -31.03 18.08
C VAL A 193 5.81 -31.02 18.87
N ALA A 194 5.10 -29.88 18.90
CA ALA A 194 3.84 -29.74 19.63
C ALA A 194 2.61 -30.35 18.94
N GLN A 195 2.70 -30.80 17.68
CA GLN A 195 1.55 -31.23 16.89
C GLN A 195 0.83 -32.44 17.49
N ARG A 196 1.58 -33.43 18.00
CA ARG A 196 1.00 -34.65 18.58
C ARG A 196 0.07 -34.30 19.74
N GLU A 197 0.54 -33.46 20.65
CA GLU A 197 -0.25 -33.00 21.79
C GLU A 197 -1.42 -32.10 21.35
N LEU A 198 -1.18 -31.20 20.40
CA LEU A 198 -2.24 -30.32 19.89
C LEU A 198 -3.39 -31.12 19.28
N ARG A 199 -3.09 -32.13 18.47
CA ARG A 199 -4.10 -33.04 17.88
C ARG A 199 -4.89 -33.77 18.97
N ARG A 200 -4.20 -34.29 19.99
CA ARG A 200 -4.84 -34.97 21.13
C ARG A 200 -5.82 -34.04 21.86
N LEU A 201 -5.38 -32.83 22.21
CA LEU A 201 -6.20 -31.85 22.92
C LEU A 201 -7.39 -31.37 22.09
N GLN A 202 -7.20 -31.16 20.78
CA GLN A 202 -8.26 -30.77 19.87
C GLN A 202 -9.33 -31.86 19.72
N ARG A 203 -8.94 -33.14 19.56
CA ARG A 203 -9.88 -34.27 19.55
C ARG A 203 -10.63 -34.41 20.88
N GLN A 204 -9.94 -34.18 22.00
CA GLN A 204 -10.58 -34.18 23.31
C GLN A 204 -11.59 -33.03 23.46
N ALA A 205 -11.28 -31.84 22.94
CA ALA A 205 -12.19 -30.70 22.96
C ALA A 205 -13.42 -30.94 22.06
N ALA A 206 -13.23 -31.54 20.88
CA ALA A 206 -14.31 -31.84 19.94
C ALA A 206 -15.34 -32.84 20.51
N ARG A 207 -14.90 -33.81 21.32
CA ARG A 207 -15.77 -34.77 22.01
C ARG A 207 -16.47 -34.20 23.26
N ARG A 208 -16.19 -32.96 23.65
CA ARG A 208 -16.80 -32.32 24.84
C ARG A 208 -17.88 -31.34 24.41
N VAL A 209 -18.92 -31.19 25.24
CA VAL A 209 -20.01 -30.24 25.04
C VAL A 209 -19.45 -28.82 24.91
N GLY A 210 -19.41 -28.33 23.67
CA GLY A 210 -18.94 -27.03 23.28
C GLY A 210 -20.07 -26.00 23.19
N PRO A 211 -19.74 -24.76 22.82
CA PRO A 211 -20.73 -23.71 22.63
C PRO A 211 -21.41 -23.85 21.26
N ASP A 212 -22.74 -23.81 21.23
CA ASP A 212 -23.52 -23.78 19.99
C ASP A 212 -24.38 -22.51 19.97
N LYS A 213 -24.30 -21.76 18.87
CA LYS A 213 -25.05 -20.52 18.68
C LYS A 213 -26.52 -20.76 18.32
N ARG A 214 -26.82 -21.85 17.61
CA ARG A 214 -28.18 -22.18 17.14
C ARG A 214 -29.07 -22.58 18.31
N THR A 215 -28.55 -23.46 19.16
CA THR A 215 -29.25 -23.96 20.36
C THR A 215 -29.00 -23.12 21.61
N LYS A 216 -28.23 -22.02 21.50
CA LYS A 216 -27.73 -21.21 22.63
C LYS A 216 -27.00 -22.01 23.72
N GLN A 217 -26.51 -23.22 23.38
CA GLN A 217 -25.86 -24.12 24.32
C GLN A 217 -24.59 -23.50 24.91
N ARG A 218 -24.48 -23.54 26.25
CA ARG A 218 -23.29 -23.09 26.97
C ARG A 218 -22.25 -24.21 27.00
N PRO A 219 -20.94 -23.89 26.87
CA PRO A 219 -19.90 -24.91 26.91
C PRO A 219 -19.75 -25.49 28.32
N SER A 220 -19.44 -26.78 28.40
CA SER A 220 -19.14 -27.47 29.66
C SER A 220 -17.86 -26.94 30.33
N LYS A 221 -17.74 -27.11 31.65
CA LYS A 221 -16.50 -26.82 32.41
C LYS A 221 -15.30 -27.58 31.82
N ARG A 222 -15.49 -28.84 31.43
CA ARG A 222 -14.45 -29.69 30.81
C ARG A 222 -14.00 -29.14 29.46
N TRP A 223 -14.93 -28.70 28.60
CA TRP A 223 -14.57 -28.09 27.32
C TRP A 223 -13.72 -26.82 27.51
N ARG A 224 -14.11 -25.94 28.44
CA ARG A 224 -13.33 -24.71 28.76
C ARG A 224 -11.91 -25.04 29.25
N LYS A 225 -11.74 -26.08 30.09
CA LYS A 225 -10.42 -26.57 30.52
C LYS A 225 -9.58 -27.05 29.33
N SER A 226 -10.14 -27.82 28.40
CA SER A 226 -9.43 -28.24 27.17
C SER A 226 -9.00 -27.06 26.33
N GLN A 227 -9.90 -26.10 26.10
CA GLN A 227 -9.58 -24.91 25.31
C GLN A 227 -8.45 -24.09 25.95
N THR A 228 -8.44 -23.97 27.27
CA THR A 228 -7.36 -23.31 28.02
C THR A 228 -6.01 -24.02 27.81
N ARG A 229 -5.99 -25.37 27.85
CA ARG A 229 -4.77 -26.16 27.57
C ARG A 229 -4.27 -25.94 26.14
N ILE A 230 -5.18 -25.95 25.16
CA ILE A 230 -4.86 -25.64 23.74
C ILE A 230 -4.25 -24.24 23.62
N SER A 231 -4.85 -23.23 24.24
CA SER A 231 -4.34 -21.85 24.22
C SER A 231 -2.96 -21.73 24.87
N LYS A 232 -2.72 -22.40 26.01
CA LYS A 232 -1.41 -22.44 26.68
C LYS A 232 -0.34 -23.10 25.80
N LEU A 233 -0.68 -24.20 25.12
CA LEU A 233 0.25 -24.87 24.20
C LEU A 233 0.62 -23.98 23.00
N HIS A 234 -0.37 -23.34 22.37
CA HIS A 234 -0.11 -22.37 21.30
C HIS A 234 0.76 -21.19 21.77
N ALA A 235 0.53 -20.68 22.99
CA ALA A 235 1.36 -19.63 23.55
C ALA A 235 2.80 -20.09 23.72
N ARG A 236 3.02 -21.28 24.30
CA ARG A 236 4.37 -21.87 24.47
C ARG A 236 5.11 -22.02 23.14
N VAL A 237 4.43 -22.52 22.09
CA VAL A 237 5.03 -22.62 20.74
C VAL A 237 5.40 -21.24 20.18
N ALA A 238 4.51 -20.26 20.33
CA ALA A 238 4.76 -18.90 19.85
C ALA A 238 5.90 -18.20 20.62
N ASP A 239 6.00 -18.44 21.94
CA ASP A 239 7.03 -17.86 22.80
C ASP A 239 8.39 -18.51 22.54
N ALA A 240 8.47 -19.84 22.39
CA ALA A 240 9.70 -20.54 22.01
C ALA A 240 10.25 -20.06 20.65
N ARG A 241 9.36 -19.91 19.66
CA ARG A 241 9.73 -19.32 18.37
C ARG A 241 10.24 -17.88 18.53
N ARG A 242 9.53 -17.04 19.30
CA ARG A 242 9.94 -15.65 19.54
C ARG A 242 11.32 -15.57 20.20
N ASP A 243 11.58 -16.44 21.17
CA ASP A 243 12.87 -16.54 21.87
C ASP A 243 14.01 -16.85 20.89
N GLY A 244 13.86 -17.89 20.06
CA GLY A 244 14.85 -18.23 19.03
C GLY A 244 15.13 -17.08 18.06
N LEU A 245 14.08 -16.41 17.57
CA LEU A 245 14.22 -15.23 16.72
C LEU A 245 14.92 -14.08 17.44
N HIS A 246 14.59 -13.81 18.70
CA HIS A 246 15.24 -12.75 19.47
C HIS A 246 16.72 -13.05 19.71
N LYS A 247 17.08 -14.28 20.03
CA LYS A 247 18.48 -14.70 20.22
C LYS A 247 19.28 -14.52 18.93
N LEU A 248 18.77 -15.04 17.80
CA LEU A 248 19.42 -14.89 16.50
C LEU A 248 19.61 -13.42 16.12
N THR A 249 18.53 -12.64 16.14
CA THR A 249 18.58 -11.23 15.72
C THR A 249 19.42 -10.36 16.66
N THR A 250 19.42 -10.64 17.97
CA THR A 250 20.34 -9.95 18.90
C THR A 250 21.79 -10.31 18.61
N ARG A 251 22.10 -11.59 18.33
CA ARG A 251 23.46 -12.02 18.00
C ARG A 251 23.95 -11.31 16.75
N LEU A 252 23.20 -11.37 15.65
CA LEU A 252 23.56 -10.72 14.38
C LEU A 252 23.83 -9.22 14.54
N VAL A 253 22.96 -8.50 15.25
CA VAL A 253 23.13 -7.06 15.47
C VAL A 253 24.32 -6.73 16.37
N ARG A 254 24.76 -7.63 17.25
CA ARG A 254 25.95 -7.42 18.09
C ARG A 254 27.26 -7.78 17.40
N THR A 255 27.22 -8.68 16.41
CA THR A 255 28.42 -9.21 15.77
C THR A 255 28.68 -8.63 14.38
N CYS A 256 27.71 -7.92 13.79
CA CYS A 256 27.79 -7.41 12.42
C CYS A 256 27.61 -5.88 12.37
N GLY A 257 28.33 -5.22 11.47
CA GLY A 257 28.17 -3.79 11.14
C GLY A 257 27.14 -3.52 10.06
N ALA A 258 26.91 -4.51 9.19
CA ALA A 258 25.85 -4.49 8.20
C ALA A 258 25.19 -5.87 8.06
N ILE A 259 23.87 -5.86 7.82
CA ILE A 259 23.06 -7.07 7.65
C ILE A 259 22.22 -6.92 6.37
N VAL A 260 22.28 -7.91 5.48
CA VAL A 260 21.43 -7.99 4.29
C VAL A 260 20.40 -9.10 4.45
N VAL A 261 19.13 -8.77 4.23
CA VAL A 261 18.00 -9.71 4.30
C VAL A 261 17.14 -9.59 3.05
N GLU A 262 16.43 -10.64 2.65
CA GLU A 262 15.52 -10.60 1.51
C GLU A 262 14.15 -9.97 1.82
N ASP A 263 13.55 -9.29 0.85
CA ASP A 263 12.12 -8.94 0.86
C ASP A 263 11.25 -10.15 0.44
N LEU A 264 11.01 -11.06 1.38
CA LEU A 264 10.15 -12.22 1.14
C LEU A 264 8.65 -11.85 1.10
N ASN A 265 7.94 -12.31 0.07
CA ASN A 265 6.48 -12.24 0.01
C ASN A 265 5.82 -13.30 0.92
N VAL A 266 5.98 -13.15 2.23
CA VAL A 266 5.50 -14.13 3.22
C VAL A 266 3.99 -14.35 3.12
N SER A 267 3.19 -13.32 2.83
CA SER A 267 1.75 -13.46 2.64
C SER A 267 1.40 -14.30 1.40
N GLY A 268 2.13 -14.12 0.30
CA GLY A 268 2.03 -14.99 -0.89
C GLY A 268 2.47 -16.42 -0.61
N MET A 269 3.56 -16.62 0.13
CA MET A 269 4.03 -17.96 0.52
C MET A 269 3.01 -18.70 1.40
N LEU A 270 2.30 -17.97 2.27
CA LEU A 270 1.22 -18.52 3.10
C LEU A 270 -0.02 -18.93 2.30
N ALA A 271 -0.18 -18.48 1.05
CA ALA A 271 -1.28 -18.94 0.18
C ALA A 271 -1.10 -20.39 -0.30
N ASN A 272 0.14 -20.89 -0.33
CA ASN A 272 0.42 -22.27 -0.68
C ASN A 272 0.05 -23.20 0.49
N ARG A 273 -1.10 -23.89 0.39
CA ARG A 273 -1.63 -24.76 1.45
C ARG A 273 -0.66 -25.87 1.89
N ARG A 274 0.26 -26.32 1.02
CA ARG A 274 1.25 -27.38 1.34
C ARG A 274 2.38 -26.86 2.23
N LEU A 275 2.83 -25.61 2.00
CA LEU A 275 3.98 -25.02 2.71
C LEU A 275 3.59 -24.03 3.82
N ALA A 276 2.34 -23.54 3.83
CA ALA A 276 1.88 -22.50 4.74
C ALA A 276 2.18 -22.80 6.21
N ARG A 277 2.04 -24.07 6.64
CA ARG A 277 2.34 -24.49 8.01
C ARG A 277 3.81 -24.31 8.37
N HIS A 278 4.72 -24.74 7.48
CA HIS A 278 6.16 -24.63 7.71
C HIS A 278 6.60 -23.17 7.66
N VAL A 279 6.12 -22.40 6.68
CA VAL A 279 6.38 -20.94 6.57
C VAL A 279 5.89 -20.18 7.81
N ALA A 280 4.66 -20.45 8.27
CA ALA A 280 4.13 -19.88 9.50
C ALA A 280 4.92 -20.31 10.74
N GLY A 281 5.57 -21.47 10.70
CA GLY A 281 6.43 -21.99 11.75
C GLY A 281 7.74 -21.22 11.93
N VAL A 282 8.31 -20.67 10.85
CA VAL A 282 9.62 -19.97 10.87
C VAL A 282 9.49 -18.56 11.44
N GLY A 283 8.50 -17.78 10.99
CA GLY A 283 8.35 -16.39 11.40
C GLY A 283 9.27 -15.41 10.66
N MET A 284 9.52 -15.62 9.36
CA MET A 284 10.41 -14.82 8.51
C MET A 284 10.15 -13.29 8.59
N ALA A 285 8.88 -12.88 8.49
CA ALA A 285 8.52 -11.45 8.61
C ALA A 285 8.83 -10.87 10.00
N GLU A 286 8.70 -11.68 11.06
CA GLU A 286 9.03 -11.25 12.42
C GLU A 286 10.54 -11.17 12.62
N LEU A 287 11.33 -12.07 12.02
CA LEU A 287 12.79 -12.00 12.00
C LEU A 287 13.25 -10.68 11.38
N ARG A 288 12.77 -10.36 10.17
CA ARG A 288 13.09 -9.10 9.49
C ARG A 288 12.72 -7.89 10.34
N ARG A 289 11.48 -7.82 10.84
CA ARG A 289 11.01 -6.74 11.72
C ARG A 289 11.90 -6.57 12.95
N GLN A 290 12.36 -7.68 13.54
CA GLN A 290 13.27 -7.67 14.68
C GLN A 290 14.67 -7.17 14.35
N ILE A 291 15.22 -7.55 13.19
CA ILE A 291 16.49 -7.03 12.70
C ILE A 291 16.39 -5.52 12.51
N GLU A 292 15.38 -5.04 11.77
CA GLU A 292 15.20 -3.61 11.48
C GLU A 292 15.23 -2.78 12.77
N TYR A 293 14.36 -3.05 13.75
CA TYR A 293 14.33 -2.19 14.95
C TYR A 293 15.58 -2.35 15.84
N LYS A 294 16.20 -3.53 15.90
CA LYS A 294 17.40 -3.75 16.73
C LYS A 294 18.63 -3.11 16.10
N ALA A 295 18.74 -3.20 14.78
CA ALA A 295 19.81 -2.61 14.02
C ALA A 295 19.76 -1.08 14.10
N THR A 296 18.58 -0.46 13.96
CA THR A 296 18.39 0.98 14.23
C THR A 296 18.86 1.37 15.64
N ARG A 297 18.59 0.53 16.65
CA ARG A 297 19.04 0.78 18.03
C ARG A 297 20.54 0.59 18.27
N ALA A 298 21.25 -0.02 17.34
CA ALA A 298 22.66 -0.38 17.47
C ALA A 298 23.55 0.24 16.39
N GLY A 299 22.99 1.03 15.46
CA GLY A 299 23.75 1.67 14.39
C GLY A 299 24.09 0.74 13.23
N VAL A 300 23.55 -0.47 13.23
CA VAL A 300 23.86 -1.49 12.22
C VAL A 300 23.09 -1.16 10.95
N ARG A 301 23.78 -1.13 9.81
CA ARG A 301 23.14 -0.90 8.50
C ARG A 301 22.34 -2.13 8.12
N VAL A 302 21.07 -1.94 7.71
CA VAL A 302 20.23 -3.02 7.19
C VAL A 302 19.90 -2.72 5.74
N ARG A 303 20.29 -3.63 4.83
CA ARG A 303 19.87 -3.59 3.43
C ARG A 303 18.82 -4.67 3.19
N VAL A 304 17.67 -4.28 2.66
CA VAL A 304 16.65 -5.24 2.24
C VAL A 304 16.81 -5.47 0.75
N ALA A 305 17.22 -6.67 0.36
CA ALA A 305 17.33 -7.05 -1.04
C ALA A 305 15.93 -7.10 -1.67
N SER A 306 15.82 -6.56 -2.89
CA SER A 306 14.58 -6.63 -3.68
C SER A 306 14.13 -8.07 -3.83
N ARG A 307 12.82 -8.30 -3.77
CA ARG A 307 12.21 -9.62 -4.04
C ARG A 307 12.55 -10.23 -5.41
N TRP A 308 12.99 -9.38 -6.34
CA TRP A 308 13.36 -9.78 -7.70
C TRP A 308 14.87 -10.00 -7.86
N TYR A 309 15.65 -9.73 -6.81
CA TYR A 309 17.08 -10.00 -6.81
C TYR A 309 17.30 -11.52 -6.90
N PRO A 310 18.00 -12.03 -7.93
CA PRO A 310 18.13 -13.45 -8.18
C PRO A 310 19.23 -14.10 -7.30
N SER A 311 19.24 -13.84 -5.99
CA SER A 311 20.25 -14.29 -5.02
C SER A 311 20.63 -15.78 -5.18
N SER A 312 19.64 -16.67 -5.29
CA SER A 312 19.87 -18.11 -5.43
C SER A 312 20.35 -18.56 -6.81
N LYS A 313 20.16 -17.74 -7.86
CA LYS A 313 20.51 -18.06 -9.25
C LYS A 313 21.82 -17.40 -9.71
N THR A 314 22.24 -16.32 -9.07
CA THR A 314 23.50 -15.64 -9.34
C THR A 314 24.66 -16.48 -8.80
N CYS A 315 25.75 -16.59 -9.53
CA CYS A 315 26.98 -17.20 -9.03
C CYS A 315 27.70 -16.23 -8.10
N SER A 316 27.94 -16.61 -6.85
CA SER A 316 28.68 -15.77 -5.90
C SER A 316 30.18 -15.62 -6.21
N ALA A 317 30.73 -16.41 -7.13
CA ALA A 317 32.13 -16.30 -7.56
C ALA A 317 32.31 -15.40 -8.79
N CYS A 318 31.48 -15.55 -9.84
CA CYS A 318 31.66 -14.83 -11.11
C CYS A 318 30.49 -13.94 -11.52
N GLY A 319 29.41 -13.86 -10.73
CA GLY A 319 28.23 -13.04 -11.03
C GLY A 319 27.29 -13.60 -12.10
N ALA A 320 27.64 -14.67 -12.82
CA ALA A 320 26.79 -15.26 -13.86
C ALA A 320 25.43 -15.72 -13.30
N VAL A 321 24.33 -15.35 -13.96
CA VAL A 321 22.97 -15.66 -13.51
C VAL A 321 22.40 -16.85 -14.27
N LYS A 322 22.03 -17.91 -13.55
CA LYS A 322 21.30 -19.04 -14.14
C LYS A 322 19.92 -18.62 -14.62
N THR A 323 19.54 -19.05 -15.83
CA THR A 323 18.19 -18.83 -16.37
C THR A 323 17.14 -19.63 -15.59
N LYS A 324 17.42 -20.91 -15.32
CA LYS A 324 16.54 -21.84 -14.60
C LYS A 324 17.28 -22.49 -13.43
N LEU A 325 16.59 -22.57 -12.29
CA LEU A 325 17.04 -23.29 -11.09
C LEU A 325 15.80 -23.83 -10.39
N ARG A 326 15.70 -25.16 -10.25
CA ARG A 326 14.56 -25.82 -9.60
C ARG A 326 14.72 -25.80 -8.08
N LEU A 327 13.60 -25.76 -7.36
CA LEU A 327 13.59 -25.82 -5.88
C LEU A 327 14.23 -27.11 -5.32
N SER A 328 14.20 -28.20 -6.08
CA SER A 328 14.82 -29.49 -5.74
C SER A 328 16.34 -29.48 -5.82
N GLU A 329 16.92 -28.59 -6.63
CA GLU A 329 18.38 -28.44 -6.74
C GLU A 329 18.89 -27.75 -5.47
N ARG A 330 19.67 -28.47 -4.66
CA ARG A 330 20.25 -27.97 -3.39
C ARG A 330 21.71 -27.56 -3.51
N THR A 331 22.38 -28.06 -4.52
CA THR A 331 23.73 -27.65 -4.89
C THR A 331 23.64 -26.68 -6.06
N PHE A 332 24.30 -25.54 -5.94
CA PHE A 332 24.49 -24.59 -7.02
C PHE A 332 25.80 -24.91 -7.74
N THR A 333 25.73 -25.27 -9.02
CA THR A 333 26.91 -25.42 -9.90
C THR A 333 26.87 -24.40 -11.03
N CYS A 334 27.85 -23.52 -11.12
CA CYS A 334 27.93 -22.49 -12.16
C CYS A 334 28.32 -23.10 -13.50
N GLN A 335 27.59 -22.77 -14.56
CA GLN A 335 27.90 -23.21 -15.93
C GLN A 335 29.01 -22.37 -16.60
N SER A 336 29.31 -21.19 -16.05
CA SER A 336 30.31 -20.26 -16.61
C SER A 336 31.70 -20.46 -16.02
N CYS A 337 31.81 -20.72 -14.71
CA CYS A 337 33.12 -20.88 -14.03
C CYS A 337 33.29 -22.22 -13.30
N GLY A 338 32.33 -23.14 -13.40
CA GLY A 338 32.37 -24.45 -12.70
C GLY A 338 32.16 -24.39 -11.17
N PHE A 339 32.16 -23.20 -10.56
CA PHE A 339 32.02 -23.02 -9.11
C PHE A 339 30.81 -23.77 -8.53
N THR A 340 31.04 -24.54 -7.47
CA THR A 340 30.01 -25.37 -6.82
C THR A 340 29.89 -25.06 -5.32
N LEU A 341 28.67 -24.86 -4.83
CA LEU A 341 28.38 -24.54 -3.43
C LEU A 341 26.97 -25.00 -3.03
N ASP A 342 26.68 -25.11 -1.73
CA ASP A 342 25.29 -25.16 -1.27
C ASP A 342 24.52 -23.93 -1.79
N ARG A 343 23.30 -24.16 -2.28
CA ARG A 343 22.50 -23.11 -2.93
C ARG A 343 22.09 -22.00 -1.96
N ASP A 344 21.73 -22.36 -0.74
CA ASP A 344 21.25 -21.40 0.26
C ASP A 344 22.48 -20.58 0.79
N LEU A 345 23.67 -21.19 0.88
CA LEU A 345 24.93 -20.47 1.13
C LEU A 345 25.33 -19.53 -0.04
N ASN A 346 25.20 -19.98 -1.29
CA ASN A 346 25.44 -19.14 -2.46
C ASN A 346 24.51 -17.92 -2.46
N ALA A 347 23.22 -18.12 -2.16
CA ALA A 347 22.27 -17.03 -1.99
C ALA A 347 22.71 -16.05 -0.90
N ALA A 348 23.11 -16.55 0.27
CA ALA A 348 23.57 -15.71 1.36
C ALA A 348 24.82 -14.88 0.99
N ARG A 349 25.79 -15.45 0.26
CA ARG A 349 26.97 -14.71 -0.23
C ARG A 349 26.59 -13.60 -1.22
N ASN A 350 25.69 -13.89 -2.17
CA ASN A 350 25.18 -12.87 -3.09
C ASN A 350 24.46 -11.74 -2.36
N LEU A 351 23.68 -12.06 -1.32
CA LEU A 351 23.06 -11.03 -0.48
C LEU A 351 24.11 -10.15 0.21
N ALA A 352 25.18 -10.73 0.74
CA ALA A 352 26.27 -9.94 1.34
C ALA A 352 26.94 -9.01 0.32
N GLY A 353 27.18 -9.49 -0.91
CA GLY A 353 27.80 -8.70 -1.99
C GLY A 353 26.98 -7.47 -2.42
N LEU A 354 25.68 -7.40 -2.11
CA LEU A 354 24.88 -6.19 -2.33
C LEU A 354 25.35 -4.99 -1.49
N LEU A 355 26.16 -5.19 -0.45
CA LEU A 355 26.73 -4.08 0.33
C LEU A 355 27.92 -3.40 -0.38
N GLU A 356 28.64 -4.13 -1.24
CA GLU A 356 29.81 -3.64 -1.96
C GLU A 356 29.44 -2.93 -3.26
N ALA A 357 28.34 -3.33 -3.90
CA ALA A 357 27.79 -2.71 -5.12
C ALA A 357 27.18 -1.31 -4.90
N SER A 358 27.63 -0.56 -3.89
CA SER A 358 27.16 0.80 -3.58
C SER A 358 28.29 1.80 -3.35
N SER A 359 29.48 1.53 -3.87
CA SER A 359 30.40 2.61 -4.25
C SER A 359 29.90 3.23 -5.56
N PRO A 360 29.59 4.54 -5.59
CA PRO A 360 29.27 5.24 -6.82
C PRO A 360 30.56 5.54 -7.58
N SER A 361 31.13 4.53 -8.23
CA SER A 361 32.11 4.70 -9.29
C SER A 361 32.26 3.35 -10.01
N CYS A 362 32.21 3.41 -11.34
CA CYS A 362 32.64 2.41 -12.32
C CYS A 362 32.06 0.98 -12.24
N GLY A 363 31.36 0.57 -13.31
CA GLY A 363 31.16 -0.84 -13.63
C GLY A 363 29.87 -1.17 -14.35
N ALA A 364 29.64 -0.57 -15.52
CA ALA A 364 28.78 -1.19 -16.52
C ALA A 364 29.29 -2.63 -16.77
N THR A 365 28.49 -3.64 -16.43
CA THR A 365 28.74 -4.98 -16.95
C THR A 365 28.30 -5.00 -18.41
N LEU A 366 29.27 -4.70 -19.29
CA LEU A 366 29.28 -5.13 -20.68
C LEU A 366 29.09 -6.65 -20.71
N ASN A 367 27.95 -7.09 -21.24
CA ASN A 367 27.74 -8.36 -21.94
C ASN A 367 26.25 -8.41 -22.34
N GLU A 368 25.90 -7.64 -23.37
CA GLU A 368 24.76 -7.96 -24.22
C GLU A 368 25.11 -9.22 -25.03
N PRO A 369 24.29 -10.28 -25.02
CA PRO A 369 24.29 -11.20 -26.14
C PRO A 369 23.50 -10.56 -27.27
N ALA A 370 24.19 -10.32 -28.37
CA ALA A 370 23.65 -10.05 -29.69
C ALA A 370 22.45 -10.95 -30.01
N GLY A 371 21.53 -10.39 -30.81
CA GLY A 371 20.25 -10.97 -31.19
C GLY A 371 20.30 -12.48 -31.45
N ASN A 372 19.38 -13.21 -30.82
CA ASN A 372 19.25 -14.64 -31.06
C ASN A 372 18.28 -14.89 -32.24
N PRO A 373 18.57 -15.87 -33.11
CA PRO A 373 18.02 -15.97 -34.46
C PRO A 373 16.57 -16.45 -34.51
N HIS A 374 15.91 -16.06 -35.60
CA HIS A 374 14.56 -16.47 -35.99
C HIS A 374 14.43 -18.00 -36.03
N LYS A 375 13.41 -18.53 -35.31
CA LYS A 375 12.95 -19.91 -35.52
C LYS A 375 12.03 -19.95 -36.74
N THR A 376 12.55 -20.50 -37.82
CA THR A 376 11.80 -20.93 -39.01
C THR A 376 10.75 -21.98 -38.64
N ARG A 377 9.59 -21.86 -39.29
CA ARG A 377 8.39 -22.67 -39.11
C ARG A 377 8.50 -23.95 -39.94
N THR A 378 8.51 -25.12 -39.31
CA THR A 378 8.30 -26.40 -40.00
C THR A 378 6.86 -26.88 -39.81
N THR A 379 6.13 -26.92 -40.92
CA THR A 379 4.82 -27.55 -41.09
C THR A 379 4.99 -29.03 -41.39
N ARG A 380 4.15 -29.93 -40.83
CA ARG A 380 3.69 -31.13 -41.56
C ARG A 380 2.41 -31.75 -40.99
N ARG A 381 1.57 -32.21 -41.93
CA ARG A 381 0.25 -32.85 -41.87
C ARG A 381 0.26 -34.23 -41.17
N GLY A 382 -0.92 -34.74 -40.79
CA GLY A 382 -1.22 -36.07 -40.21
C GLY A 382 -1.03 -37.27 -41.18
N PRO A 383 -1.61 -38.48 -40.98
CA PRO A 383 -2.92 -38.80 -40.35
C PRO A 383 -2.95 -39.99 -39.32
N ALA A 384 -4.16 -40.34 -38.85
CA ALA A 384 -4.60 -41.33 -37.82
C ALA A 384 -4.43 -42.83 -38.25
N PRO A 385 -4.87 -43.91 -37.51
CA PRO A 385 -6.23 -44.11 -36.94
C PRO A 385 -6.42 -45.01 -35.65
N THR A 386 -7.67 -44.96 -35.12
CA THR A 386 -8.49 -46.01 -34.41
C THR A 386 -8.03 -46.57 -33.04
N ARG A 387 -8.87 -46.91 -32.04
CA ARG A 387 -10.26 -47.44 -32.02
C ARG A 387 -10.90 -47.32 -30.60
N GLN A 388 -12.25 -47.29 -30.60
CA GLN A 388 -13.23 -47.84 -29.64
C GLN A 388 -13.56 -47.21 -28.27
N ARG A 389 -14.82 -46.77 -28.18
CA ARG A 389 -15.69 -46.65 -27.00
C ARG A 389 -16.34 -48.01 -26.69
N VAL A 390 -16.61 -48.28 -25.42
CA VAL A 390 -17.83 -48.95 -24.95
C VAL A 390 -18.26 -48.26 -23.64
N GLY A 391 -19.57 -48.07 -23.45
CA GLY A 391 -20.13 -47.24 -22.38
C GLY A 391 -21.11 -47.97 -21.46
N SER A 392 -22.14 -47.20 -21.08
CA SER A 392 -23.38 -47.56 -20.37
C SER A 392 -23.37 -47.48 -18.83
N GLY A 393 -24.47 -46.93 -18.29
CA GLY A 393 -24.81 -46.98 -16.86
C GLY A 393 -25.52 -45.74 -16.29
N HIS A 394 -26.72 -45.42 -16.79
CA HIS A 394 -27.63 -44.39 -16.26
C HIS A 394 -28.40 -44.85 -15.01
N ARG A 395 -28.70 -43.90 -14.09
CA ARG A 395 -30.02 -43.53 -13.48
C ARG A 395 -29.76 -42.59 -12.28
N SER A 396 -30.03 -41.28 -12.35
CA SER A 396 -31.32 -40.57 -12.36
C SER A 396 -32.17 -40.81 -11.11
N THR A 397 -32.32 -39.79 -10.26
CA THR A 397 -33.60 -39.08 -10.13
C THR A 397 -33.46 -37.75 -9.38
N ARG A 398 -34.32 -36.82 -9.80
CA ARG A 398 -34.36 -35.38 -9.58
C ARG A 398 -34.90 -35.01 -8.19
N PHE A 399 -34.60 -33.80 -7.72
CA PHE A 399 -35.64 -32.82 -7.36
C PHE A 399 -35.12 -31.39 -7.51
N LEU A 400 -36.03 -30.53 -7.97
CA LEU A 400 -35.87 -29.17 -8.49
C LEU A 400 -35.82 -28.13 -7.37
N ASN A 401 -35.02 -27.06 -7.56
CA ASN A 401 -35.51 -25.68 -7.64
C ASN A 401 -34.35 -24.72 -7.95
N GLY A 402 -34.59 -23.87 -8.95
CA GLY A 402 -33.61 -22.96 -9.54
C GLY A 402 -33.71 -21.51 -9.08
N CYS A 403 -32.84 -20.74 -9.75
CA CYS A 403 -32.73 -19.28 -9.86
C CYS A 403 -32.31 -18.55 -8.58
N GLY A 404 -31.29 -17.69 -8.56
CA GLY A 404 -30.38 -17.17 -9.59
C GLY A 404 -29.68 -15.96 -8.96
N ASP A 405 -28.39 -15.78 -9.23
CA ASP A 405 -27.73 -14.47 -9.30
C ASP A 405 -26.26 -14.67 -9.68
N ASP A 406 -26.02 -14.44 -10.97
CA ASP A 406 -24.74 -14.37 -11.64
C ASP A 406 -23.94 -13.18 -11.13
N HIS A 407 -22.70 -13.40 -10.69
CA HIS A 407 -21.54 -12.51 -10.89
C HIS A 407 -20.26 -13.20 -10.39
N ALA A 408 -19.87 -14.29 -11.05
CA ALA A 408 -18.60 -14.96 -10.81
C ALA A 408 -18.00 -15.56 -12.10
N SER A 409 -17.46 -14.73 -12.99
CA SER A 409 -16.43 -15.16 -13.96
C SER A 409 -15.88 -13.97 -14.74
N GLN A 410 -14.71 -13.44 -14.35
CA GLN A 410 -13.89 -12.61 -15.25
C GLN A 410 -12.39 -12.55 -14.88
N TYR A 411 -11.87 -13.49 -14.08
CA TYR A 411 -10.49 -13.46 -13.58
C TYR A 411 -9.49 -14.36 -14.36
N ASP A 412 -9.87 -14.91 -15.51
CA ASP A 412 -9.00 -15.82 -16.29
C ASP A 412 -8.85 -15.38 -17.76
N ARG A 413 -8.17 -14.25 -17.98
CA ARG A 413 -7.57 -13.96 -19.29
C ARG A 413 -6.06 -13.78 -19.13
N ALA A 414 -5.31 -14.70 -19.74
CA ALA A 414 -3.87 -14.63 -19.85
C ALA A 414 -3.44 -13.28 -20.46
N MET A 415 -2.46 -12.62 -19.83
CA MET A 415 -1.97 -11.33 -20.29
C MET A 415 -1.23 -11.46 -21.64
N PRO A 416 -1.46 -10.55 -22.60
CA PRO A 416 -0.74 -10.53 -23.87
C PRO A 416 0.76 -10.37 -23.68
N LYS A 417 1.56 -10.97 -24.58
CA LYS A 417 3.02 -10.82 -24.64
C LYS A 417 3.41 -9.38 -25.04
N PRO A 418 4.64 -8.93 -24.73
CA PRO A 418 5.07 -7.55 -25.00
C PRO A 418 5.00 -7.20 -26.49
N ASN A 419 4.30 -6.12 -26.82
CA ASN A 419 4.30 -5.53 -28.15
C ASN A 419 5.26 -4.34 -28.16
N HIS A 420 6.51 -4.57 -28.58
CA HIS A 420 7.58 -3.58 -28.66
C HIS A 420 7.50 -2.79 -29.99
N GLY A 421 6.41 -2.07 -30.20
CA GLY A 421 6.29 -1.08 -31.27
C GLY A 421 6.53 0.34 -30.74
N SER A 422 6.93 1.25 -31.61
CA SER A 422 7.12 2.70 -31.34
C SER A 422 5.92 3.38 -30.64
N ASP A 423 4.72 2.79 -30.71
CA ASP A 423 3.51 3.26 -30.01
C ASP A 423 3.39 2.84 -28.53
N ALA A 424 4.27 2.00 -27.98
CA ALA A 424 4.11 1.48 -26.63
C ALA A 424 4.19 2.57 -25.54
N ARG A 425 5.14 3.51 -25.65
CA ARG A 425 5.26 4.64 -24.73
C ARG A 425 4.00 5.52 -24.74
N ARG A 426 3.51 5.86 -25.92
CA ARG A 426 2.30 6.67 -26.13
C ARG A 426 1.05 6.01 -25.54
N ARG A 427 0.85 4.70 -25.76
CA ARG A 427 -0.26 3.95 -25.15
C ARG A 427 -0.18 3.94 -23.62
N ILE A 428 1.02 3.85 -23.06
CA ILE A 428 1.24 3.89 -21.62
C ILE A 428 0.89 5.27 -21.04
N VAL A 429 1.32 6.36 -21.69
CA VAL A 429 0.99 7.73 -21.26
C VAL A 429 -0.52 8.00 -21.36
N GLU A 430 -1.17 7.60 -22.45
CA GLU A 430 -2.62 7.79 -22.60
C GLU A 430 -3.42 6.95 -21.59
N ALA A 431 -3.00 5.71 -21.33
CA ALA A 431 -3.58 4.89 -20.25
C ALA A 431 -3.40 5.54 -18.88
N ALA A 432 -2.23 6.14 -18.63
CA ALA A 432 -1.97 6.88 -17.40
C ALA A 432 -2.84 8.13 -17.29
N ARG A 433 -2.96 8.92 -18.36
CA ARG A 433 -3.80 10.13 -18.42
C ARG A 433 -5.27 9.82 -18.15
N ARG A 434 -5.83 8.78 -18.78
CA ARG A 434 -7.20 8.32 -18.51
C ARG A 434 -7.37 7.88 -17.06
N MET A 435 -6.43 7.10 -16.53
CA MET A 435 -6.50 6.63 -15.14
C MET A 435 -6.43 7.77 -14.13
N VAL A 436 -5.62 8.81 -14.40
CA VAL A 436 -5.56 10.02 -13.58
C VAL A 436 -6.89 10.77 -13.64
N ALA A 437 -7.49 10.96 -14.81
CA ALA A 437 -8.79 11.60 -14.94
C ALA A 437 -9.90 10.85 -14.18
N GLU A 438 -9.90 9.52 -14.22
CA GLU A 438 -10.94 8.71 -13.57
C GLU A 438 -10.76 8.56 -12.05
N ARG A 439 -9.52 8.50 -11.57
CA ARG A 439 -9.21 7.99 -10.22
C ARG A 439 -8.24 8.87 -9.43
N GLY A 440 -7.68 9.90 -10.06
CA GLY A 440 -6.68 10.79 -9.50
C GLY A 440 -5.26 10.20 -9.48
N VAL A 441 -4.27 11.08 -9.37
CA VAL A 441 -2.83 10.76 -9.43
C VAL A 441 -2.43 9.67 -8.43
N HIS A 442 -2.97 9.70 -7.21
CA HIS A 442 -2.62 8.72 -6.19
C HIS A 442 -3.08 7.29 -6.54
N ALA A 443 -4.26 7.13 -7.14
CA ALA A 443 -4.80 5.82 -7.52
C ALA A 443 -4.20 5.25 -8.83
N SER A 444 -3.60 6.10 -9.66
CA SER A 444 -2.88 5.72 -10.88
C SER A 444 -1.54 5.06 -10.57
N THR A 445 -1.57 3.78 -10.16
CA THR A 445 -0.36 2.99 -9.89
C THR A 445 0.32 2.54 -11.19
N MET A 446 1.66 2.43 -11.22
CA MET A 446 2.41 1.94 -12.39
C MET A 446 1.90 0.58 -12.91
N ARG A 447 1.48 -0.32 -12.01
CA ARG A 447 0.87 -1.61 -12.36
C ARG A 447 -0.55 -1.46 -12.90
N GLY A 448 -1.33 -0.51 -12.38
CA GLY A 448 -2.62 -0.14 -12.92
C GLY A 448 -2.50 0.31 -14.36
N ILE A 449 -1.61 1.29 -14.59
CA ILE A 449 -1.29 1.85 -15.91
C ILE A 449 -0.84 0.76 -16.87
N ALA A 450 0.09 -0.11 -16.46
CA ALA A 450 0.56 -1.21 -17.29
C ALA A 450 -0.58 -2.12 -17.78
N ARG A 451 -1.48 -2.49 -16.85
CA ARG A 451 -2.63 -3.33 -17.15
C ARG A 451 -3.62 -2.63 -18.08
N ASP A 452 -3.88 -1.35 -17.87
CA ASP A 452 -4.78 -0.56 -18.74
C ASP A 452 -4.20 -0.37 -20.14
N ALA A 453 -2.89 -0.16 -20.24
CA ALA A 453 -2.15 -0.07 -21.49
C ALA A 453 -1.95 -1.43 -22.19
N GLY A 454 -2.37 -2.54 -21.58
CA GLY A 454 -2.18 -3.89 -22.14
C GLY A 454 -0.70 -4.32 -22.22
N VAL A 455 0.17 -3.74 -21.40
CA VAL A 455 1.61 -4.04 -21.37
C VAL A 455 2.03 -4.68 -20.05
N SER A 456 3.21 -5.30 -20.03
CA SER A 456 3.77 -5.79 -18.78
C SER A 456 4.17 -4.61 -17.87
N THR A 457 4.14 -4.80 -16.55
CA THR A 457 4.64 -3.76 -15.63
C THR A 457 6.12 -3.44 -15.89
N GLY A 458 6.90 -4.42 -16.38
CA GLY A 458 8.29 -4.23 -16.79
C GLY A 458 8.45 -3.33 -18.02
N ALA A 459 7.49 -3.34 -18.95
CA ALA A 459 7.50 -2.44 -20.10
C ALA A 459 7.29 -0.97 -19.69
N VAL A 460 6.51 -0.72 -18.64
CA VAL A 460 6.34 0.65 -18.10
C VAL A 460 7.63 1.15 -17.48
N THR A 461 8.34 0.32 -16.73
CA THR A 461 9.63 0.68 -16.10
C THR A 461 10.78 0.83 -17.10
N HIS A 462 10.61 0.38 -18.35
CA HIS A 462 11.57 0.62 -19.43
C HIS A 462 11.50 2.06 -19.96
N TYR A 463 10.29 2.66 -19.99
CA TYR A 463 10.08 4.01 -20.51
C TYR A 463 10.08 5.11 -19.44
N PHE A 464 9.83 4.74 -18.19
CA PHE A 464 9.69 5.68 -17.08
C PHE A 464 10.47 5.17 -15.87
N ALA A 465 11.38 6.01 -15.37
CA ALA A 465 12.27 5.65 -14.25
C ALA A 465 11.48 5.39 -12.96
N ASP A 466 10.48 6.24 -12.71
CA ASP A 466 9.61 6.12 -11.54
C ASP A 466 8.21 6.70 -11.81
N LYS A 467 7.39 6.79 -10.75
CA LYS A 467 6.05 7.36 -10.85
C LYS A 467 6.09 8.88 -11.09
N ALA A 468 7.11 9.59 -10.59
CA ALA A 468 7.19 11.02 -10.81
C ALA A 468 7.44 11.31 -12.30
N ASP A 469 8.39 10.61 -12.92
CA ASP A 469 8.69 10.69 -14.36
C ASP A 469 7.47 10.36 -15.24
N MET A 470 6.74 9.29 -14.89
CA MET A 470 5.45 8.98 -15.52
C MET A 470 4.44 10.14 -15.44
N MET A 471 4.31 10.76 -14.27
CA MET A 471 3.34 11.81 -14.04
C MET A 471 3.71 13.12 -14.75
N THR A 472 5.01 13.44 -14.84
CA THR A 472 5.54 14.52 -15.69
C THR A 472 5.16 14.29 -17.15
N ALA A 473 5.31 13.06 -17.66
CA ALA A 473 4.92 12.74 -19.03
C ALA A 473 3.41 12.85 -19.28
N VAL A 474 2.58 12.50 -18.28
CA VAL A 474 1.12 12.70 -18.35
C VAL A 474 0.76 14.18 -18.42
N LEU A 475 1.39 15.03 -17.62
CA LEU A 475 1.16 16.48 -17.66
C LEU A 475 1.60 17.08 -19.00
N ARG A 476 2.77 16.69 -19.52
CA ARG A 476 3.26 17.14 -20.83
C ARG A 476 2.30 16.77 -21.96
N GLU A 477 1.80 15.52 -21.97
CA GLU A 477 0.81 15.09 -22.96
C GLU A 477 -0.50 15.88 -22.81
N ASN A 478 -0.96 16.08 -21.58
CA ASN A 478 -2.18 16.84 -21.31
C ASN A 478 -2.10 18.29 -21.82
N ASN A 479 -0.96 18.94 -21.64
CA ASN A 479 -0.75 20.32 -22.10
C ASN A 479 -0.55 20.39 -23.62
N THR A 480 0.05 19.35 -24.22
CA THR A 480 0.12 19.21 -25.68
C THR A 480 -1.27 19.15 -26.31
N VAL A 481 -2.26 18.54 -25.63
CA VAL A 481 -3.65 18.54 -26.10
C VAL A 481 -4.25 19.95 -26.08
N PHE A 482 -4.03 20.74 -25.02
CA PHE A 482 -4.46 22.15 -24.98
C PHE A 482 -3.83 22.98 -26.11
N VAL A 483 -2.51 22.91 -26.29
CA VAL A 483 -1.79 23.67 -27.32
C VAL A 483 -2.28 23.33 -28.73
N LYS A 484 -2.42 22.04 -29.06
CA LYS A 484 -2.93 21.60 -30.36
C LYS A 484 -4.34 22.13 -30.64
N ARG A 485 -5.14 22.23 -29.59
CA ARG A 485 -6.53 22.65 -29.70
C ARG A 485 -6.67 24.17 -29.87
N ILE A 486 -5.87 24.94 -29.14
CA ILE A 486 -5.71 26.39 -29.34
C ILE A 486 -5.26 26.66 -30.78
N GLY A 487 -4.15 26.03 -31.22
CA GLY A 487 -3.60 26.26 -32.55
C GLY A 487 -4.57 25.89 -33.68
N LYS A 488 -5.37 24.83 -33.52
CA LYS A 488 -6.40 24.46 -34.50
C LYS A 488 -7.57 25.45 -34.52
N ALA A 489 -7.99 25.96 -33.37
CA ALA A 489 -9.15 26.84 -33.27
C ALA A 489 -8.84 28.26 -33.75
N ALA A 490 -7.64 28.76 -33.45
CA ALA A 490 -7.17 30.06 -33.90
C ALA A 490 -6.63 30.05 -35.35
N ALA A 491 -6.56 28.89 -36.00
CA ALA A 491 -6.04 28.79 -37.37
C ALA A 491 -6.89 29.60 -38.34
N GLY A 492 -6.29 30.61 -38.97
CA GLY A 492 -6.96 31.48 -39.93
C GLY A 492 -7.75 32.64 -39.31
N SER A 493 -7.57 32.91 -38.01
CA SER A 493 -8.09 34.10 -37.33
C SER A 493 -6.94 34.87 -36.68
N ARG A 494 -7.15 36.16 -36.41
CA ARG A 494 -6.21 37.05 -35.72
C ARG A 494 -6.96 37.87 -34.66
N GLY A 495 -6.22 38.59 -33.81
CA GLY A 495 -6.78 39.54 -32.84
C GLY A 495 -7.84 38.92 -31.92
N LEU A 496 -8.90 39.68 -31.60
CA LEU A 496 -9.97 39.25 -30.70
C LEU A 496 -10.71 38.01 -31.19
N ALA A 497 -10.82 37.81 -32.51
CA ALA A 497 -11.43 36.62 -33.08
C ALA A 497 -10.58 35.35 -32.81
N ALA A 498 -9.26 35.44 -32.93
CA ALA A 498 -8.35 34.36 -32.55
C ALA A 498 -8.39 34.08 -31.05
N LEU A 499 -8.48 35.12 -30.23
CA LEU A 499 -8.57 35.01 -28.77
C LEU A 499 -9.84 34.26 -28.35
N GLU A 500 -11.01 34.66 -28.87
CA GLU A 500 -12.29 34.02 -28.56
C GLU A 500 -12.30 32.56 -28.99
N ALA A 501 -11.80 32.26 -30.20
CA ALA A 501 -11.69 30.90 -30.71
C ALA A 501 -10.75 30.03 -29.85
N ALA A 502 -9.57 30.55 -29.50
CA ALA A 502 -8.58 29.85 -28.68
C ALA A 502 -9.08 29.55 -27.26
N MET A 503 -9.62 30.56 -26.56
CA MET A 503 -10.12 30.41 -25.20
C MET A 503 -11.36 29.53 -25.16
N GLY A 504 -12.27 29.69 -26.13
CA GLY A 504 -13.45 28.86 -26.26
C GLY A 504 -13.11 27.38 -26.48
N ALA A 505 -12.05 27.12 -27.25
CA ALA A 505 -11.62 25.76 -27.57
C ALA A 505 -11.06 24.98 -26.37
N ILE A 506 -10.55 25.67 -25.34
CA ILE A 506 -10.00 25.02 -24.15
C ILE A 506 -10.97 24.96 -22.97
N LEU A 507 -12.15 25.59 -23.06
CA LEU A 507 -13.19 25.44 -22.04
C LEU A 507 -13.63 23.97 -21.89
N PRO A 508 -14.05 23.52 -20.70
CA PRO A 508 -14.45 22.13 -20.40
C PRO A 508 -15.82 21.77 -20.99
N LEU A 509 -16.01 22.02 -22.29
CA LEU A 509 -17.31 21.90 -22.95
C LEU A 509 -17.52 20.53 -23.60
N ASP A 510 -16.49 19.69 -23.74
CA ASP A 510 -16.62 18.31 -24.23
C ASP A 510 -15.82 17.33 -23.39
N GLY A 511 -15.98 16.03 -23.70
CA GLY A 511 -15.35 14.96 -22.94
C GLY A 511 -13.82 15.02 -22.91
N GLU A 512 -13.17 15.57 -23.93
CA GLU A 512 -11.71 15.66 -23.99
C GLU A 512 -11.20 16.84 -23.17
N MET A 513 -11.82 18.01 -23.26
CA MET A 513 -11.47 19.14 -22.37
C MET A 513 -11.82 18.86 -20.93
N LEU A 514 -12.98 18.22 -20.66
CA LEU A 514 -13.34 17.81 -19.31
C LEU A 514 -12.26 16.90 -18.71
N LYS A 515 -11.76 15.93 -19.49
CA LYS A 515 -10.64 15.07 -19.08
C LYS A 515 -9.37 15.88 -18.83
N CYS A 516 -9.02 16.82 -19.71
CA CYS A 516 -7.81 17.63 -19.55
C CYS A 516 -7.84 18.50 -18.29
N TRP A 517 -8.97 19.14 -17.99
CA TRP A 517 -9.18 19.89 -16.76
C TRP A 517 -9.20 19.00 -15.52
N THR A 518 -9.85 17.83 -15.59
CA THR A 518 -9.85 16.85 -14.49
C THR A 518 -8.43 16.38 -14.16
N VAL A 519 -7.61 16.16 -15.18
CA VAL A 519 -6.18 15.84 -15.00
C VAL A 519 -5.46 16.98 -14.31
N LEU A 520 -5.55 18.22 -14.81
CA LEU A 520 -4.91 19.39 -14.18
C LEU A 520 -5.30 19.55 -12.70
N ILE A 521 -6.58 19.39 -12.38
CA ILE A 521 -7.10 19.46 -11.00
C ILE A 521 -6.55 18.33 -10.14
N ALA A 522 -6.45 17.11 -10.68
CA ALA A 522 -5.89 15.98 -9.94
C ALA A 522 -4.40 16.17 -9.58
N PHE A 523 -3.72 17.11 -10.23
CA PHE A 523 -2.33 17.47 -10.00
C PHE A 523 -2.16 18.68 -9.05
N TRP A 524 -3.23 19.42 -8.74
CA TRP A 524 -3.17 20.53 -7.79
C TRP A 524 -2.77 20.05 -6.39
N GLY A 525 -1.66 20.59 -5.88
CA GLY A 525 -1.08 20.19 -4.58
C GLY A 525 -0.29 18.88 -4.59
N HIS A 526 0.09 18.35 -5.76
CA HIS A 526 0.89 17.13 -5.89
C HIS A 526 2.36 17.45 -6.18
N ALA A 527 3.31 16.92 -5.40
CA ALA A 527 4.75 17.27 -5.51
C ALA A 527 5.38 17.08 -6.92
N PRO A 528 5.02 16.05 -7.71
CA PRO A 528 5.38 16.00 -9.14
C PRO A 528 4.89 17.16 -10.01
N ALA A 529 3.77 17.81 -9.67
CA ALA A 529 3.32 19.02 -10.36
C ALA A 529 4.26 20.20 -10.06
N GLU A 530 4.76 20.33 -8.83
CA GLU A 530 5.76 21.35 -8.46
C GLU A 530 7.04 21.19 -9.29
N ARG A 531 7.56 19.96 -9.39
CA ARG A 531 8.71 19.64 -10.25
C ARG A 531 8.45 19.86 -11.75
N PHE A 532 7.22 19.63 -12.21
CA PHE A 532 6.84 19.90 -13.61
C PHE A 532 6.75 21.41 -13.86
N VAL A 533 6.16 22.18 -12.94
CA VAL A 533 6.08 23.64 -13.03
C VAL A 533 7.48 24.25 -13.06
N GLU A 534 8.41 23.74 -12.25
CA GLU A 534 9.83 24.14 -12.28
C GLU A 534 10.51 23.79 -13.61
N ALA A 535 10.24 22.61 -14.18
CA ALA A 535 10.96 22.12 -15.36
C ALA A 535 10.37 22.60 -16.71
N GLU A 536 9.05 22.77 -16.80
CA GLU A 536 8.31 22.96 -18.07
C GLU A 536 7.21 24.03 -17.98
N GLY A 537 7.00 24.63 -16.81
CA GLY A 537 5.91 25.59 -16.56
C GLY A 537 5.99 26.87 -17.39
N SER A 538 7.19 27.23 -17.85
CA SER A 538 7.45 28.40 -18.70
C SER A 538 6.93 28.26 -20.14
N THR A 539 6.87 27.04 -20.69
CA THR A 539 6.52 26.79 -22.10
C THR A 539 5.21 26.06 -22.29
N LEU A 540 4.77 25.23 -21.35
CA LEU A 540 3.62 24.33 -21.51
C LEU A 540 2.58 24.45 -20.40
N GLY A 541 2.57 25.51 -19.59
CA GLY A 541 1.63 25.71 -18.47
C GLY A 541 0.92 27.06 -18.48
N TYR A 542 0.57 27.56 -17.28
CA TYR A 542 -0.06 28.88 -17.09
C TYR A 542 0.73 30.00 -17.77
N HIS A 543 2.06 30.03 -17.60
CA HIS A 543 2.91 31.06 -18.21
C HIS A 543 2.90 31.00 -19.74
N GLY A 544 2.87 29.80 -20.34
CA GLY A 544 2.76 29.64 -21.79
C GLY A 544 1.43 30.16 -22.32
N LEU A 545 0.33 29.82 -21.66
CA LEU A 545 -1.00 30.31 -22.04
C LEU A 545 -1.13 31.83 -21.85
N ARG A 546 -0.56 32.38 -20.77
CA ARG A 546 -0.49 33.82 -20.53
C ARG A 546 0.30 34.53 -21.63
N THR A 547 1.47 34.01 -21.99
CA THR A 547 2.29 34.56 -23.06
C THR A 547 1.53 34.57 -24.39
N TYR A 548 0.80 33.50 -24.70
CA TYR A 548 -0.06 33.43 -25.87
C TYR A 548 -1.18 34.50 -25.83
N VAL A 549 -1.95 34.58 -24.74
CA VAL A 549 -3.04 35.57 -24.60
C VAL A 549 -2.50 36.99 -24.70
N MET A 550 -1.38 37.31 -24.05
CA MET A 550 -0.72 38.62 -24.18
C MET A 550 -0.35 38.92 -25.63
N SER A 551 0.21 37.94 -26.36
CA SER A 551 0.59 38.16 -27.76
C SER A 551 -0.60 38.41 -28.68
N VAL A 552 -1.73 37.75 -28.45
CA VAL A 552 -2.96 37.94 -29.25
C VAL A 552 -3.65 39.26 -28.88
N LEU A 553 -3.62 39.67 -27.61
CA LEU A 553 -4.13 40.98 -27.19
C LEU A 553 -3.29 42.12 -27.75
N GLN A 554 -1.95 41.98 -27.79
CA GLN A 554 -1.08 42.95 -28.45
C GLN A 554 -1.38 43.04 -29.95
N GLU A 555 -1.56 41.90 -30.62
CA GLU A 555 -1.96 41.87 -32.03
C GLU A 555 -3.29 42.59 -32.26
N ALA A 556 -4.30 42.36 -31.40
CA ALA A 556 -5.58 43.08 -31.47
C ALA A 556 -5.43 44.60 -31.23
N ALA A 557 -4.50 45.02 -30.38
CA ALA A 557 -4.19 46.43 -30.15
C ALA A 557 -3.56 47.07 -31.38
N ASP A 558 -2.59 46.38 -31.98
CA ASP A 558 -1.88 46.83 -33.19
C ASP A 558 -2.84 46.93 -34.39
N ASP A 559 -3.83 46.02 -34.47
CA ASP A 559 -4.88 46.00 -35.49
C ASP A 559 -6.03 47.00 -35.20
N GLY A 560 -5.97 47.73 -34.08
CA GLY A 560 -6.99 48.73 -33.70
C GLY A 560 -8.34 48.14 -33.27
N GLU A 561 -8.37 46.87 -32.88
CA GLU A 561 -9.60 46.17 -32.47
C GLU A 561 -10.02 46.48 -31.03
N LEU A 562 -9.12 47.04 -30.21
CA LEU A 562 -9.35 47.28 -28.78
C LEU A 562 -9.88 48.70 -28.49
N ILE A 563 -10.77 48.84 -27.50
CA ILE A 563 -11.14 50.16 -26.98
C ILE A 563 -9.91 50.93 -26.47
N GLU A 564 -9.95 52.26 -26.51
CA GLU A 564 -8.82 53.10 -26.07
C GLU A 564 -8.58 52.97 -24.56
N GLY A 565 -7.31 52.89 -24.15
CA GLY A 565 -6.92 52.83 -22.73
C GLY A 565 -7.00 51.44 -22.06
N VAL A 566 -7.06 50.35 -22.83
CA VAL A 566 -7.03 48.98 -22.27
C VAL A 566 -5.65 48.63 -21.71
N GLU A 567 -5.62 48.22 -20.45
CA GLU A 567 -4.46 47.60 -19.81
C GLU A 567 -4.39 46.11 -20.19
N LEU A 568 -3.51 45.75 -21.13
CA LEU A 568 -3.44 44.40 -21.72
C LEU A 568 -3.15 43.32 -20.67
N GLU A 569 -2.26 43.60 -19.72
CA GLU A 569 -1.93 42.68 -18.63
C GLU A 569 -3.15 42.38 -17.76
N HIS A 570 -3.94 43.40 -17.41
CA HIS A 570 -5.14 43.22 -16.60
C HIS A 570 -6.14 42.32 -17.32
N GLU A 571 -6.37 42.56 -18.61
CA GLU A 571 -7.32 41.81 -19.40
C GLU A 571 -6.89 40.37 -19.66
N ALA A 572 -5.58 40.14 -19.88
CA ALA A 572 -5.04 38.79 -19.96
C ALA A 572 -5.31 37.99 -18.67
N GLU A 573 -5.06 38.57 -17.50
CA GLU A 573 -5.34 37.90 -16.22
C GLU A 573 -6.83 37.65 -16.03
N ARG A 574 -7.69 38.61 -16.43
CA ARG A 574 -9.15 38.48 -16.33
C ARG A 574 -9.69 37.34 -17.20
N ILE A 575 -9.20 37.21 -18.43
CA ILE A 575 -9.53 36.12 -19.35
C ILE A 575 -9.06 34.78 -18.80
N LEU A 576 -7.80 34.70 -18.35
CA LEU A 576 -7.23 33.46 -17.81
C LEU A 576 -7.93 33.03 -16.52
N ALA A 577 -8.33 33.97 -15.67
CA ALA A 577 -9.10 33.69 -14.46
C ALA A 577 -10.50 33.14 -14.79
N LEU A 578 -11.17 33.68 -15.81
CA LEU A 578 -12.45 33.15 -16.28
C LEU A 578 -12.30 31.71 -16.79
N VAL A 579 -11.36 31.47 -17.72
CA VAL A 579 -11.13 30.16 -18.32
C VAL A 579 -10.67 29.14 -17.28
N GLY A 580 -9.73 29.52 -16.41
CA GLY A 580 -9.25 28.70 -15.30
C GLY A 580 -10.34 28.37 -14.29
N GLY A 581 -11.13 29.38 -13.89
CA GLY A 581 -12.26 29.23 -12.99
C GLY A 581 -13.34 28.28 -13.54
N MET A 582 -13.68 28.42 -14.83
CA MET A 582 -14.62 27.52 -15.51
C MET A 582 -14.07 26.09 -15.58
N GLY A 583 -12.80 25.94 -15.93
CA GLY A 583 -12.08 24.67 -15.91
C GLY A 583 -12.18 23.97 -14.56
N LEU A 584 -12.05 24.73 -13.47
CA LEU A 584 -12.09 24.23 -12.10
C LEU A 584 -13.46 23.81 -11.63
N MET A 585 -14.45 24.67 -11.82
CA MET A 585 -15.82 24.40 -11.40
C MET A 585 -16.38 23.16 -12.11
N VAL A 586 -16.10 23.01 -13.41
CA VAL A 586 -16.66 21.91 -14.20
C VAL A 586 -15.83 20.63 -14.08
N GLY A 587 -14.50 20.73 -14.09
CA GLY A 587 -13.61 19.57 -13.95
C GLY A 587 -13.74 18.87 -12.60
N GLY A 588 -14.11 19.60 -11.53
CA GLY A 588 -14.39 19.03 -10.21
C GLY A 588 -15.79 18.39 -10.09
N PHE A 589 -16.75 18.81 -10.92
CA PHE A 589 -18.17 18.43 -10.79
C PHE A 589 -18.84 18.13 -12.15
N PRO A 590 -18.51 17.01 -12.83
CA PRO A 590 -19.00 16.68 -14.17
C PRO A 590 -20.53 16.65 -14.32
N LYS A 591 -21.27 16.46 -13.23
CA LYS A 591 -22.76 16.47 -13.23
C LYS A 591 -23.35 17.85 -13.54
N GLN A 592 -22.56 18.93 -13.44
CA GLN A 592 -22.98 20.30 -13.75
C GLN A 592 -22.65 20.72 -15.19
N LEU A 593 -22.06 19.82 -16.00
CA LEU A 593 -21.57 20.09 -17.36
C LEU A 593 -22.62 20.79 -18.25
N ASN A 594 -23.85 20.27 -18.28
CA ASN A 594 -24.91 20.80 -19.15
C ASN A 594 -25.42 22.19 -18.70
N LEU A 595 -25.37 22.49 -17.39
CA LEU A 595 -25.82 23.77 -16.85
C LEU A 595 -24.79 24.89 -17.07
N ILE A 596 -23.50 24.53 -17.05
CA ILE A 596 -22.39 25.49 -17.14
C ILE A 596 -21.98 25.76 -18.60
N ARG A 597 -22.18 24.80 -19.52
CA ARG A 597 -21.76 24.90 -20.92
C ARG A 597 -22.28 26.15 -21.64
N SER A 598 -23.58 26.47 -21.52
CA SER A 598 -24.18 27.64 -22.18
C SER A 598 -23.81 28.96 -21.52
N ARG A 599 -23.42 28.96 -20.24
CA ARG A 599 -22.98 30.15 -19.51
C ARG A 599 -21.52 30.48 -19.79
N ALA A 600 -20.64 29.47 -19.85
CA ALA A 600 -19.21 29.67 -20.05
C ALA A 600 -18.88 30.34 -21.40
N LEU A 601 -19.53 29.92 -22.49
CA LEU A 601 -19.34 30.55 -23.79
C LEU A 601 -19.87 32.00 -23.80
N ARG A 602 -21.07 32.24 -23.25
CA ARG A 602 -21.62 33.60 -23.15
C ARG A 602 -20.71 34.53 -22.36
N MET A 603 -20.22 34.09 -21.21
CA MET A 603 -19.31 34.90 -20.39
C MET A 603 -17.99 35.23 -21.11
N LEU A 604 -17.47 34.29 -21.91
CA LEU A 604 -16.28 34.55 -22.73
C LEU A 604 -16.59 35.55 -23.85
N SER A 605 -17.69 35.36 -24.58
CA SER A 605 -18.10 36.26 -25.66
C SER A 605 -18.42 37.66 -25.14
N GLU A 606 -19.08 37.79 -23.99
CA GLU A 606 -19.35 39.07 -23.32
C GLU A 606 -18.04 39.79 -22.93
N LEU A 607 -17.06 39.04 -22.42
CA LEU A 607 -15.75 39.61 -22.07
C LEU A 607 -15.02 40.09 -23.33
N VAL A 608 -14.96 39.28 -24.39
CA VAL A 608 -14.30 39.67 -25.65
C VAL A 608 -15.02 40.84 -26.32
N ALA A 609 -16.36 40.85 -26.30
CA ALA A 609 -17.15 41.96 -26.84
C ALA A 609 -16.89 43.27 -26.10
N ALA A 610 -16.69 43.23 -24.78
CA ALA A 610 -16.37 44.40 -23.98
C ALA A 610 -14.99 45.01 -24.29
N LEU A 611 -14.09 44.27 -24.93
CA LEU A 611 -12.79 44.77 -25.38
C LEU A 611 -12.85 45.46 -26.74
N ARG A 612 -13.89 45.19 -27.52
CA ARG A 612 -13.95 45.54 -28.93
C ARG A 612 -14.21 47.04 -29.09
N ALA A 613 -13.36 47.73 -29.85
CA ALA A 613 -13.59 49.11 -30.27
C ALA A 613 -14.95 49.21 -30.98
N THR A 614 -15.80 50.13 -30.55
CA THR A 614 -16.95 50.55 -31.37
C THR A 614 -16.39 51.43 -32.48
N GLY A 615 -16.23 50.86 -33.67
CA GLY A 615 -15.97 51.62 -34.89
C GLY A 615 -17.10 52.58 -35.22
#